data_AF-A0A7S0XCK7-F1
#
_entry.id   AF-A0A7S0XCK7-F1
#
_cell.length_a   1.000
_cell.length_b   1.000
_cell.length_c   1.000
_cell.angle_alpha   90.00
_cell.angle_beta   90.00
_cell.angle_gamma   90.00
#
_symmetry.space_group_name_H-M   'P 1'
#
loop_
_entity.id
_entity.type
_entity.pdbx_description
1 polymer ?
#
loop_
_entity_poly.entity_id
_entity_poly.type
_entity_poly.pdbx_seq_one_letter_code
_entity_poly.pdbx_strand_id
1 'polypeptide(L)'
;GSQHPQHPPPDKCEPQVMRAIIRQHMASPSVLAVFPVQDLLALAGEYAQRPAEEETINDPTNPRHYWRFRMHVRLEDLLGNAAWLADIRQLVNEAGRAPVRSAGGRVSDAADT
;
A
#
# COMPACT_ATOMS: atom_id res chain seq x y z
N GLY A 1 3.55 -15.96 28.78
CA GLY A 1 2.67 -15.02 28.06
C GLY A 1 3.08 -13.63 28.45
N SER A 2 3.82 -12.94 27.60
CA SER A 2 4.24 -11.57 27.86
C SER A 2 3.07 -10.63 27.58
N GLN A 3 2.55 -10.01 28.64
CA GLN A 3 1.55 -8.96 28.52
C GLN A 3 2.29 -7.71 28.00
N HIS A 4 2.26 -7.49 26.68
CA HIS A 4 2.66 -6.20 26.13
C HIS A 4 1.65 -5.15 26.63
N PRO A 5 2.10 -4.01 27.18
CA PRO A 5 1.19 -2.93 27.53
C PRO A 5 0.45 -2.50 26.26
N GLN A 6 -0.88 -2.62 26.29
CA GLN A 6 -1.72 -2.13 25.20
C GLN A 6 -1.80 -0.62 25.32
N HIS A 7 -0.95 0.07 24.55
CA HIS A 7 -1.12 1.48 24.31
C HIS A 7 -2.35 1.69 23.42
N PRO A 8 -3.14 2.76 23.61
CA PRO A 8 -4.22 3.09 22.69
C PRO A 8 -3.64 3.27 21.27
N PRO A 9 -4.41 2.94 20.22
CA PRO A 9 -3.98 3.22 18.86
C PRO A 9 -3.78 4.74 18.68
N PRO A 10 -2.88 5.16 17.77
CA PRO A 10 -2.70 6.57 17.48
C PRO A 10 -3.98 7.17 16.88
N ASP A 11 -4.22 8.46 17.14
CA ASP A 11 -5.40 9.19 16.66
C ASP A 11 -5.47 9.29 15.13
N LYS A 12 -4.31 9.16 14.46
CA LYS A 12 -4.18 9.19 13.00
C LYS A 12 -3.37 8.01 12.49
N CYS A 13 -3.80 7.49 11.36
CA CYS A 13 -2.99 6.53 10.59
C CYS A 13 -1.93 7.30 9.79
N GLU A 14 -0.83 7.67 10.46
CA GLU A 14 0.33 8.24 9.79
C GLU A 14 0.99 7.19 8.86
N PRO A 15 1.71 7.59 7.80
CA PRO A 15 2.30 6.65 6.85
C PRO A 15 3.15 5.54 7.45
N GLN A 16 3.83 5.82 8.56
CA GLN A 16 4.64 4.84 9.31
C GLN A 16 3.78 3.75 9.96
N VAL A 17 2.58 4.08 10.43
CA VAL A 17 1.61 3.14 10.99
C VAL A 17 1.12 2.22 9.89
N MET A 18 0.70 2.78 8.76
CA MET A 18 0.26 1.98 7.60
C MET A 18 1.38 1.09 7.07
N ARG A 19 2.61 1.61 6.99
CA ARG A 19 3.79 0.83 6.61
C ARG A 19 4.01 -0.37 7.53
N ALA A 20 3.88 -0.19 8.85
CA ALA A 20 4.01 -1.29 9.80
C ALA A 20 2.94 -2.38 9.58
N ILE A 21 1.69 -1.96 9.33
CA ILE A 21 0.57 -2.86 9.04
C ILE A 21 0.83 -3.64 7.75
N ILE A 22 1.14 -2.96 6.65
CA ILE A 22 1.40 -3.63 5.36
C ILE A 22 2.60 -4.58 5.47
N ARG A 23 3.68 -4.15 6.14
CA ARG A 23 4.87 -4.99 6.36
C ARG A 23 4.52 -6.27 7.11
N GLN A 24 3.72 -6.18 8.17
CA GLN A 24 3.25 -7.35 8.92
C GLN A 24 2.45 -8.31 8.03
N HIS A 25 1.54 -7.80 7.19
CA HIS A 25 0.74 -8.63 6.30
C HIS A 25 1.59 -9.27 5.19
N MET A 26 2.53 -8.52 4.62
CA MET A 26 3.48 -9.00 3.62
C MET A 26 4.37 -10.13 4.16
N ALA A 27 4.77 -10.06 5.44
CA ALA A 27 5.58 -11.08 6.11
C ALA A 27 4.79 -12.34 6.53
N SER A 28 3.47 -12.37 6.37
CA SER A 28 2.65 -13.55 6.69
C SER A 28 2.99 -14.75 5.78
N PRO A 29 2.73 -16.00 6.21
CA PRO A 29 2.97 -17.20 5.39
C PRO A 29 1.95 -17.40 4.26
N SER A 30 1.03 -16.46 4.03
CA SER A 30 0.04 -16.53 2.97
C SER A 30 0.68 -16.55 1.58
N VAL A 31 0.12 -17.34 0.66
CA VAL A 31 0.58 -17.35 -0.74
C VAL A 31 0.38 -15.98 -1.39
N LEU A 32 -0.75 -15.33 -1.10
CA LEU A 32 -1.13 -14.04 -1.65
C LEU A 32 -1.36 -13.02 -0.53
N ALA A 33 -0.87 -11.79 -0.74
CA ALA A 33 -1.23 -10.62 0.04
C ALA A 33 -1.94 -9.64 -0.92
N VAL A 34 -3.19 -9.30 -0.61
CA VAL A 34 -4.02 -8.37 -1.39
C VAL A 34 -4.35 -7.18 -0.52
N PHE A 35 -4.13 -5.98 -1.04
CA PHE A 35 -4.42 -4.73 -0.34
C PHE A 35 -5.41 -3.91 -1.16
N PRO A 36 -6.40 -3.27 -0.51
CA PRO A 36 -7.10 -2.13 -1.08
C PRO A 36 -6.09 -1.07 -1.54
N VAL A 37 -6.39 -0.38 -2.64
CA VAL A 37 -5.50 0.67 -3.13
C VAL A 37 -5.38 1.83 -2.13
N GLN A 38 -6.43 2.10 -1.36
CA GLN A 38 -6.44 3.12 -0.31
C GLN A 38 -5.32 2.90 0.73
N ASP A 39 -5.11 1.66 1.14
CA ASP A 39 -4.05 1.32 2.11
C ASP A 39 -2.65 1.54 1.52
N LEU A 40 -2.48 1.27 0.22
CA LEU A 40 -1.22 1.56 -0.47
C LEU A 40 -1.00 3.06 -0.61
N LEU A 41 -2.04 3.85 -0.91
CA LEU A 41 -1.96 5.31 -0.96
C LEU A 41 -1.54 5.89 0.39
N ALA A 42 -2.05 5.32 1.50
CA ALA A 42 -1.70 5.75 2.85
C ALA A 42 -0.22 5.56 3.23
N LEU A 43 0.60 4.90 2.41
CA LEU A 43 2.07 4.89 2.55
C LEU A 43 2.72 6.26 2.25
N ALA A 44 2.01 7.17 1.60
CA ALA A 44 2.46 8.54 1.37
C ALA A 44 1.44 9.54 1.93
N GLY A 45 1.88 10.40 2.84
CA GLY A 45 1.00 11.38 3.49
C GLY A 45 0.26 12.26 2.49
N GLU A 46 0.90 12.64 1.39
CA GLU A 46 0.28 13.45 0.33
C GLU A 46 -0.96 12.81 -0.33
N TYR A 47 -1.09 11.48 -0.32
CA TYR A 47 -2.25 10.75 -0.82
C TYR A 47 -3.24 10.33 0.27
N ALA A 48 -2.93 10.60 1.54
CA ALA A 48 -3.72 10.20 2.71
C ALA A 48 -4.53 11.36 3.32
N GLN A 49 -4.81 12.41 2.54
CA GLN A 49 -5.42 13.64 3.04
C GLN A 49 -6.95 13.62 3.05
N ARG A 50 -7.58 12.62 2.40
CA ARG A 50 -9.04 12.50 2.37
C ARG A 50 -9.58 11.87 3.65
N PRO A 51 -10.78 12.27 4.12
CA PRO A 51 -11.45 11.58 5.22
C PRO A 51 -11.69 10.10 4.90
N ALA A 52 -11.47 9.21 5.87
CA ALA A 52 -11.61 7.77 5.68
C ALA A 52 -13.05 7.36 5.30
N GLU A 53 -14.05 8.09 5.78
CA GLU A 53 -15.46 7.86 5.45
C GLU A 53 -15.74 8.11 3.97
N GLU A 54 -15.01 9.02 3.32
CA GLU A 54 -15.16 9.28 1.87
C GLU A 54 -14.43 8.25 1.00
N GLU A 55 -13.49 7.51 1.58
CA GLU A 55 -12.73 6.45 0.90
C GLU A 55 -13.38 5.07 1.06
N THR A 56 -14.38 4.97 1.95
CA THR A 56 -15.19 3.78 2.17
C THR A 56 -16.00 3.47 0.91
N ILE A 57 -15.67 2.34 0.27
CA ILE A 57 -16.35 1.90 -0.96
C ILE A 57 -17.76 1.36 -0.69
N ASN A 58 -18.00 0.84 0.51
CA ASN A 58 -19.26 0.24 0.93
C ASN A 58 -19.51 0.36 2.42
N ASP A 59 -20.75 0.68 2.77
CA ASP A 59 -21.28 0.53 4.12
C ASP A 59 -22.37 -0.56 4.11
N PRO A 60 -22.08 -1.77 4.63
CA PRO A 60 -23.05 -2.86 4.63
C PRO A 60 -24.27 -2.61 5.54
N THR A 61 -24.20 -1.63 6.46
CA THR A 61 -25.33 -1.26 7.34
C THR A 61 -26.34 -0.38 6.62
N ASN A 62 -25.95 0.22 5.49
CA ASN A 62 -26.80 1.02 4.65
C ASN A 62 -27.13 0.24 3.35
N PRO A 63 -28.29 -0.42 3.26
CA PRO A 63 -28.65 -1.21 2.06
C PRO A 63 -28.84 -0.34 0.80
N ARG A 64 -28.89 0.98 0.94
CA ARG A 64 -28.94 1.96 -0.16
C ARG A 64 -27.59 2.63 -0.39
N HIS A 65 -26.51 2.11 0.19
CA HIS A 65 -25.18 2.67 -0.01
C HIS A 65 -24.84 2.66 -1.51
N TYR A 66 -24.36 3.79 -2.00
CA TYR A 66 -24.06 3.95 -3.41
C TYR A 66 -22.56 3.82 -3.63
N TRP A 67 -22.19 2.74 -4.32
CA TRP A 67 -20.83 2.32 -4.67
C TRP A 67 -20.14 3.30 -5.63
N ARG A 68 -19.68 4.42 -5.10
CA ARG A 68 -19.21 5.57 -5.89
C ARG A 68 -17.77 5.99 -5.61
N PHE A 69 -17.02 5.19 -4.86
CA PHE A 69 -15.61 5.49 -4.62
C PHE A 69 -14.86 5.63 -5.96
N ARG A 70 -14.04 6.67 -6.03
CA ARG A 70 -13.10 6.94 -7.12
C ARG A 70 -11.79 7.36 -6.47
N MET A 71 -10.68 6.83 -6.99
CA MET A 71 -9.36 7.29 -6.58
C MET A 71 -9.24 8.78 -6.89
N HIS A 72 -8.71 9.52 -5.93
CA HIS A 72 -8.51 10.97 -6.04
C HIS A 72 -7.13 11.32 -6.63
N VAL A 73 -6.24 10.34 -6.72
CA VAL A 73 -4.90 10.46 -7.31
C VAL A 73 -4.92 9.90 -8.72
N ARG A 74 -4.31 10.61 -9.68
CA ARG A 74 -4.19 10.11 -11.06
C ARG A 74 -3.10 9.04 -11.14
N LEU A 75 -3.26 8.10 -12.05
CA LEU A 75 -2.29 7.03 -12.23
C LEU A 75 -0.92 7.55 -12.68
N GLU A 76 -0.89 8.60 -13.48
CA GLU A 76 0.32 9.26 -13.97
C GLU A 76 1.13 9.86 -12.81
N ASP A 77 0.45 10.44 -11.81
CA ASP A 77 1.11 10.99 -10.63
C ASP A 77 1.71 9.87 -9.77
N LEU A 78 0.99 8.74 -9.64
CA LEU A 78 1.50 7.55 -8.92
C LEU A 78 2.71 6.94 -9.62
N LEU A 79 2.69 6.86 -10.96
CA LEU A 79 3.82 6.39 -11.75
C LEU A 79 5.03 7.34 -11.66
N GLY A 80 4.78 8.64 -11.51
CA GLY A 80 5.81 9.66 -11.30
C GLY A 80 6.41 9.69 -9.88
N ASN A 81 5.75 9.07 -8.89
CA ASN A 81 6.21 9.10 -7.51
C ASN A 81 7.26 8.02 -7.20
N ALA A 82 8.51 8.33 -7.50
CA ALA A 82 9.63 7.41 -7.30
C ALA A 82 9.82 6.98 -5.83
N ALA A 83 9.53 7.87 -4.86
CA ALA A 83 9.67 7.58 -3.44
C ALA A 83 8.64 6.55 -2.97
N TRP A 84 7.37 6.77 -3.30
CA TRP A 84 6.27 5.84 -2.99
C TRP A 84 6.48 4.47 -3.67
N LEU A 85 6.87 4.46 -4.94
CA LEU A 85 7.20 3.21 -5.67
C LEU A 85 8.40 2.47 -5.05
N ALA A 86 9.43 3.19 -4.60
CA ALA A 86 10.57 2.59 -3.92
C ALA A 86 10.16 1.96 -2.58
N ASP A 87 9.26 2.60 -1.85
CA ASP A 87 8.78 2.12 -0.56
C ASP A 87 8.00 0.79 -0.68
N ILE A 88 7.14 0.69 -1.70
CA ILE A 88 6.43 -0.55 -2.05
C ILE A 88 7.41 -1.64 -2.50
N ARG A 89 8.36 -1.31 -3.37
CA ARG A 89 9.40 -2.28 -3.80
C ARG A 89 10.18 -2.80 -2.61
N GLN A 90 10.52 -1.94 -1.64
CA GLN A 90 11.19 -2.36 -0.42
C GLN A 90 10.34 -3.36 0.38
N LEU A 91 9.04 -3.11 0.58
CA LEU A 91 8.14 -4.05 1.27
C LEU A 91 8.07 -5.41 0.57
N VAL A 92 8.02 -5.42 -0.77
CA VAL A 92 8.02 -6.65 -1.58
C VAL A 92 9.34 -7.41 -1.42
N ASN A 93 10.48 -6.71 -1.48
CA ASN A 93 11.80 -7.31 -1.34
C ASN A 93 12.03 -7.88 0.07
N GLU A 94 11.70 -7.10 1.12
CA GLU A 94 11.85 -7.52 2.52
C GLU A 94 11.02 -8.76 2.85
N ALA A 95 9.85 -8.92 2.21
CA ALA A 95 8.99 -10.08 2.38
C ALA A 95 9.45 -11.31 1.56
N GLY A 96 10.52 -11.20 0.77
CA GLY A 96 10.97 -12.29 -0.12
C GLY A 96 9.99 -12.59 -1.26
N ARG A 97 9.14 -11.63 -1.63
CA ARG A 97 8.08 -11.77 -2.65
C ARG A 97 8.44 -11.14 -3.99
N ALA A 98 9.68 -10.67 -4.13
CA ALA A 98 10.18 -10.14 -5.40
C ALA A 98 10.30 -11.26 -6.44
N PRO A 99 10.03 -10.96 -7.72
CA PRO A 99 10.21 -11.94 -8.78
C PRO A 99 11.68 -12.39 -8.82
N VAL A 100 11.89 -13.70 -8.92
CA VAL A 100 13.23 -14.26 -9.11
C VAL A 100 13.76 -13.74 -10.43
N ARG A 101 14.82 -12.92 -10.38
CA ARG A 101 15.54 -12.52 -11.58
C ARG A 101 16.27 -13.75 -12.12
N SER A 102 15.76 -14.34 -13.19
CA SER A 102 16.50 -15.35 -13.93
C SER A 102 17.80 -14.72 -14.43
N ALA A 103 18.94 -15.30 -14.05
CA ALA A 103 20.25 -14.93 -14.58
C ALA A 103 20.33 -15.38 -16.05
N GLY A 104 19.74 -14.62 -16.97
CA GLY A 104 19.70 -15.00 -18.38
C GLY A 104 18.72 -14.19 -19.21
N GLY A 105 18.99 -12.91 -19.38
CA GLY A 105 18.20 -12.05 -20.26
C GLY A 105 18.70 -10.61 -20.24
N ARG A 106 19.88 -10.37 -20.84
CA ARG A 106 20.21 -9.02 -21.30
C ARG A 106 19.25 -8.68 -22.43
N VAL A 107 18.23 -7.87 -22.15
CA VAL A 107 17.69 -6.98 -23.18
C VAL A 107 18.47 -5.70 -23.02
N SER A 108 19.27 -5.39 -24.03
CA SER A 108 19.95 -4.10 -24.17
C SER A 108 18.90 -3.01 -24.30
N ASP A 109 18.74 -2.18 -23.27
CA ASP A 109 18.17 -0.84 -23.46
C ASP A 109 19.26 0.03 -24.08
N ALA A 110 19.30 -0.01 -25.41
CA ALA A 110 19.82 1.08 -26.20
C ALA A 110 18.68 2.07 -26.38
N ALA A 111 18.71 3.18 -25.63
CA ALA A 111 18.03 4.42 -25.98
C ALA A 111 18.71 5.56 -25.20
N ASP A 112 19.92 5.89 -25.63
CA ASP A 112 20.45 7.24 -25.58
C ASP A 112 20.07 7.88 -26.93
N THR A 113 19.04 8.74 -26.95
CA THR A 113 18.92 9.90 -27.85
C THR A 113 17.86 10.85 -27.31
#